data_AF-A0A520DNZ9-F1
#
_entry.id   AF-A0A520DNZ9-F1
#
_cell.length_a   1.000
_cell.length_b   1.000
_cell.length_c   1.000
_cell.angle_alpha   90.00
_cell.angle_beta   90.00
_cell.angle_gamma   90.00
#
_symmetry.space_group_name_H-M   'P 1'
#
loop_
_entity.id
_entity.type
_entity.pdbx_description
1 polymer ?
#
loop_
_entity_poly.entity_id
_entity_poly.type
_entity_poly.pdbx_seq_one_letter_code
_entity_poly.pdbx_strand_id
1 'polypeptide(L)' 'MNTQSYLKGFKDYLKLERSLSKHSIDAYLNDVDKLIQYYLSIDKELILNKVELQDLREFITWLNEIGMQSNT' A
#
# COMPACT_ATOMS: atom_id res chain seq x y z
N MET A 1 9.17 12.84 3.88
CA MET A 1 8.46 12.08 4.94
C MET A 1 9.21 10.77 5.20
N ASN A 2 9.39 10.29 6.45
CA ASN A 2 10.09 9.01 6.70
C ASN A 2 9.08 7.84 6.75
N THR A 3 8.62 7.43 5.56
CA THR A 3 7.65 6.33 5.36
C THR A 3 8.06 5.01 6.03
N GLN A 4 9.38 4.77 6.17
CA GLN A 4 9.92 3.57 6.83
C GLN A 4 9.55 3.50 8.31
N SER A 5 9.51 4.62 9.02
CA SER A 5 9.10 4.66 10.43
C SER A 5 7.62 4.29 10.60
N TYR A 6 6.76 4.79 9.70
CA TYR A 6 5.33 4.47 9.73
C TYR A 6 5.06 3.00 9.38
N LEU A 7 5.75 2.46 8.37
CA LEU A 7 5.66 1.05 8.01
C LEU A 7 6.09 0.12 9.16
N LYS A 8 7.16 0.48 9.88
CA LYS A 8 7.58 -0.27 11.08
C LYS A 8 6.49 -0.25 12.15
N GLY A 9 5.93 0.92 12.46
CA GLY A 9 4.85 1.03 13.45
C GLY A 9 3.61 0.24 13.04
N PHE A 10 3.23 0.31 11.77
CA PHE A 10 2.10 -0.46 11.23
C PHE A 10 2.35 -1.97 11.32
N LYS A 11 3.55 -2.45 10.97
CA LYS A 11 3.94 -3.85 11.13
C LYS A 11 3.86 -4.31 12.59
N ASP A 12 4.38 -3.50 13.52
CA ASP A 12 4.35 -3.81 14.94
C ASP A 12 2.90 -3.89 15.46
N TYR A 13 2.01 -2.98 15.02
CA TYR A 13 0.57 -3.02 15.30
C TYR A 13 -0.09 -4.32 14.78
N LEU A 14 0.15 -4.69 13.51
CA LEU A 14 -0.43 -5.91 12.93
C LEU A 14 0.03 -7.17 13.67
N LYS A 15 1.27 -7.17 14.17
CA LYS A 15 1.86 -8.29 14.90
C LYS A 15 1.36 -8.38 16.35
N LEU A 16 1.43 -7.28 17.09
CA LEU A 16 1.20 -7.28 18.54
C LEU A 16 -0.28 -7.12 18.89
N GLU A 17 -0.94 -6.12 18.29
CA GLU A 17 -2.33 -5.78 18.63
C GLU A 17 -3.33 -6.65 17.86
N ARG A 18 -3.03 -6.96 16.60
CA ARG A 18 -3.92 -7.76 15.74
C ARG A 18 -3.58 -9.25 15.71
N SER A 19 -2.44 -9.65 16.27
CA SER A 19 -1.98 -11.06 16.33
C SER A 19 -2.05 -11.79 14.98
N LEU A 20 -1.78 -11.07 13.87
CA LEU A 20 -1.86 -11.64 12.53
C LEU A 20 -0.69 -12.59 12.26
N SER A 21 -0.96 -13.60 11.42
CA SER A 21 0.08 -14.47 10.90
C SER A 21 1.12 -13.69 10.09
N LYS A 22 2.34 -14.23 9.96
CA LYS A 22 3.39 -13.62 9.13
C LYS A 22 2.91 -13.39 7.69
N HIS A 23 2.23 -14.36 7.08
CA HIS A 23 1.70 -14.24 5.72
C HIS A 23 0.69 -13.09 5.58
N SER A 24 -0.20 -12.94 6.56
CA SER A 24 -1.13 -11.82 6.58
C SER A 24 -0.40 -10.49 6.70
N ILE A 25 0.57 -10.37 7.63
CA ILE A 25 1.38 -9.15 7.78
C ILE A 25 2.10 -8.80 6.47
N ASP A 26 2.74 -9.77 5.83
CA ASP A 26 3.47 -9.57 4.58
C ASP A 26 2.52 -9.10 3.46
N ALA A 27 1.29 -9.63 3.39
CA ALA A 27 0.27 -9.19 2.45
C ALA A 27 -0.15 -7.72 2.68
N TYR A 28 -0.42 -7.32 3.93
CA TYR A 28 -0.75 -5.92 4.25
C TYR A 28 0.39 -4.95 3.90
N LEU A 29 1.63 -5.32 4.20
CA LEU A 29 2.79 -4.48 3.86
C LEU A 29 2.98 -4.36 2.35
N ASN A 30 2.78 -5.44 1.62
CA ASN A 30 2.82 -5.45 0.16
C ASN A 30 1.73 -4.56 -0.45
N ASP A 31 0.54 -4.52 0.13
CA ASP A 31 -0.53 -3.65 -0.37
C ASP A 31 -0.24 -2.16 -0.13
N VAL A 32 0.41 -1.82 0.99
CA VAL A 32 0.90 -0.44 1.21
C VAL A 32 2.04 -0.09 0.24
N ASP A 33 2.93 -1.04 -0.06
CA ASP A 33 4.00 -0.83 -1.05
C ASP A 33 3.43 -0.56 -2.45
N LYS A 34 2.41 -1.32 -2.87
CA LYS A 34 1.69 -1.06 -4.13
C LYS A 34 1.04 0.32 -4.16
N LEU A 35 0.48 0.79 -3.04
CA LEU A 35 -0.06 2.15 -2.96
C LEU A 35 1.04 3.20 -3.18
N ILE A 36 2.22 3.00 -2.60
CA ILE A 36 3.39 3.87 -2.84
C ILE A 36 3.78 3.84 -4.33
N GLN A 37 3.85 2.66 -4.94
CA GLN A 37 4.16 2.49 -6.36
C GLN A 37 3.13 3.20 -7.26
N TYR A 38 1.84 3.12 -6.93
CA TYR A 38 0.79 3.84 -7.65
C TYR A 38 1.02 5.36 -7.62
N TYR A 39 1.28 5.95 -6.45
CA TYR A 39 1.55 7.39 -6.35
C TYR A 39 2.81 7.79 -7.15
N LEU A 40 3.85 6.96 -7.14
CA LEU A 40 5.03 7.17 -7.98
C LEU A 40 4.70 7.09 -9.48
N SER A 41 3.81 6.19 -9.90
CA SER A 41 3.44 6.01 -11.31
C SER A 41 2.69 7.20 -11.92
N ILE A 42 2.09 8.05 -11.07
CA ILE A 42 1.35 9.26 -11.47
C ILE A 42 2.10 10.54 -11.12
N ASP A 43 3.40 10.45 -10.80
CA ASP A 43 4.27 11.57 -10.39
C ASP A 43 3.68 12.41 -9.23
N LYS A 44 2.99 11.76 -8.28
CA LYS A 44 2.46 12.40 -7.06
C LYS A 44 3.22 11.94 -5.83
N GLU A 45 3.47 12.87 -4.90
CA GLU A 45 3.98 12.52 -3.58
C GLU A 45 2.85 11.91 -2.72
N LEU A 46 3.09 10.74 -2.13
CA LEU A 46 2.18 10.16 -1.14
C LEU A 46 2.28 10.93 0.17
N ILE A 47 1.21 11.66 0.50
CA ILE A 47 1.03 12.33 1.79
C ILE A 47 -0.09 11.59 2.54
N LEU A 48 0.26 10.82 3.57
CA LEU A 48 -0.65 9.86 4.23
C LEU A 48 -1.97 10.48 4.72
N ASN A 49 -1.95 11.71 5.23
CA ASN A 49 -3.15 12.41 5.73
C ASN A 49 -3.91 13.19 4.63
N LYS A 50 -3.51 13.02 3.37
CA LYS A 50 -4.15 13.61 2.19
C LYS A 50 -4.67 12.56 1.21
N VAL A 51 -4.55 11.29 1.54
CA VAL A 51 -5.12 10.21 0.74
C VAL A 51 -6.65 10.30 0.82
N GLU A 52 -7.29 10.45 -0.33
CA GLU A 52 -8.74 10.54 -0.46
C GLU A 52 -9.34 9.25 -1.03
N LEU A 53 -10.66 9.09 -0.90
CA LEU A 53 -11.36 7.93 -1.46
C LEU A 53 -11.15 7.81 -2.98
N GLN A 54 -11.03 8.94 -3.68
CA GLN A 54 -10.79 8.95 -5.11
C GLN A 54 -9.43 8.33 -5.47
N ASP A 55 -8.37 8.67 -4.73
CA ASP A 55 -7.03 8.07 -4.92
C ASP A 55 -7.09 6.55 -4.75
N LEU A 56 -7.85 6.06 -3.75
CA LEU A 56 -8.00 4.62 -3.52
C LEU A 56 -8.79 3.93 -4.65
N ARG A 57 -9.78 4.59 -5.24
CA ARG A 57 -10.50 4.04 -6.40
C ARG A 57 -9.60 3.93 -7.62
N GLU A 58 -8.83 4.97 -7.89
CA GLU A 58 -7.87 5.00 -8.99
C GLU A 58 -6.75 3.98 -8.79
N PHE A 59 -6.27 3.82 -7.56
CA PHE A 59 -5.33 2.77 -7.18
C PHE A 59 -5.85 1.37 -7.53
N ILE A 60 -7.12 1.06 -7.22
CA ILE A 60 -7.72 -0.24 -7.55
C ILE A 60 -7.85 -0.41 -9.07
N THR A 61 -8.19 0.64 -9.83
CA THR A 61 -8.18 0.60 -11.30
C THR A 61 -6.79 0.29 -11.83
N TRP A 62 -5.77 1.01 -11.36
CA TRP A 62 -4.37 0.79 -11.72
C TRP A 62 -3.91 -0.65 -11.40
N LEU A 63 -4.29 -1.21 -10.25
CA LEU A 63 -3.99 -2.61 -9.90
C LEU A 63 -4.59 -3.61 -10.90
N ASN A 64 -5.80 -3.36 -11.38
CA ASN A 64 -6.43 -4.22 -12.39
C ASN A 64 -5.69 -4.14 -13.73
N GLU A 65 -5.23 -2.94 -14.12
CA GLU A 65 -4.50 -2.72 -15.37
C GLU A 65 -3.14 -3.44 -15.39
N ILE A 66 -2.36 -3.35 -14.31
CA ILE A 66 -1.07 -4.08 -14.22
C ILE A 66 -1.28 -5.61 -14.14
N GLY A 67 -2.39 -6.05 -13.55
CA GLY A 67 -2.77 -7.47 -13.49
C GLY A 67 -3.14 -8.04 -14.86
N MET A 68 -3.69 -7.22 -15.75
CA MET A 68 -3.93 -7.59 -17.15
C MET A 68 -2.61 -7.69 -17.94
N GLN A 69 -1.63 -6.83 -17.69
CA GLN A 69 -0.30 -6.86 -18.33
C GLN A 69 0.55 -8.07 -17.91
N SER A 70 0.30 -8.62 -16.73
CA SER A 70 1.06 -9.77 -16.20
C SER A 70 0.63 -11.12 -16.79
N ASN A 71 -0.50 -11.16 -17.52
CA ASN A 71 -1.12 -12.39 -18.08
C ASN A 71 -0.99 -12.51 -19.61
N THR A 72 -0.10 -11.74 -20.24
CA THR A 72 0.22 -11.79 -21.68
C THR A 72 1.70 -12.00 -21.88
#